data_AF-A0A0C9V1Z0-F1
#
_entry.id   AF-A0A0C9V1Z0-F1
#
_cell.length_a   1.000
_cell.length_b   1.000
_cell.length_c   1.000
_cell.angle_alpha   90.00
_cell.angle_beta   90.00
_cell.angle_gamma   90.00
#
_symmetry.space_group_name_H-M   'P 1'
#
loop_
_entity.id
_entity.type
_entity.pdbx_description
1 polymer ?
#
loop_
_entity_poly.entity_id
_entity_poly.type
_entity_poly.pdbx_seq_one_letter_code
_entity_poly.pdbx_strand_id
1 'polypeptide(L)'
;FNAISTIETAYTVVLVSLPLAAVLVPLFLLIIFLSDASSRRTFLFYLNVAIVLLGIVQGILSTTVYSTIILRPEAPVSDLLFLTFVGVVLYTPILVDCILILRLSAVYPSSLTRPLVRIAILLPPILSTAARIACVTFVLHEWSVLSSRGATAEVASRIVWPNNPFIIADWVIQLFENAYSSALFVYRLRARKAFSSRMYRERACEASLKSFATRLRAVFYIAVCNWVFPTLLSIMQLFYILHDPSLRLGGILILVNNSVSIVGVVFCTI
;
A
#
# COMPACT_ATOMS: atom_id res chain seq x y z
N PHE A 1 -12.36 -13.75 -28.73
CA PHE A 1 -12.98 -13.47 -27.43
C PHE A 1 -13.35 -14.81 -26.79
N ASN A 2 -12.72 -15.18 -25.66
CA ASN A 2 -13.07 -16.41 -24.94
C ASN A 2 -13.81 -16.02 -23.66
N ALA A 3 -15.14 -15.93 -23.77
CA ALA A 3 -16.02 -15.44 -22.70
C ALA A 3 -15.81 -16.19 -21.38
N ILE A 4 -15.56 -17.50 -21.44
CA ILE A 4 -15.34 -18.35 -20.27
C ILE A 4 -14.10 -17.89 -19.49
N SER A 5 -12.99 -17.63 -20.18
CA SER A 5 -11.73 -17.19 -19.53
C SER A 5 -11.84 -15.80 -18.89
N THR A 6 -12.63 -14.90 -19.49
CA THR A 6 -12.90 -13.55 -18.97
C THR A 6 -13.77 -13.64 -17.70
N ILE A 7 -14.81 -14.47 -17.73
CA ILE A 7 -15.69 -14.71 -16.57
C ILE A 7 -14.92 -15.39 -15.43
N GLU A 8 -14.11 -16.40 -15.71
CA GLU A 8 -13.28 -17.09 -14.72
C GLU A 8 -12.31 -16.10 -14.02
N THR A 9 -11.69 -15.22 -14.82
CA THR A 9 -10.83 -14.16 -14.31
C THR A 9 -11.59 -13.21 -13.40
N ALA A 10 -12.75 -12.70 -13.85
CA ALA A 10 -13.57 -11.79 -13.06
C ALA A 10 -14.06 -12.45 -11.75
N TYR A 11 -14.50 -13.71 -11.82
CA TYR A 11 -14.95 -14.48 -10.67
C TYR A 11 -13.83 -14.68 -9.64
N THR A 12 -12.63 -15.05 -10.10
CA THR A 12 -11.46 -15.21 -9.24
C THR A 12 -11.10 -13.91 -8.53
N VAL A 13 -11.14 -12.78 -9.25
CA VAL A 13 -10.85 -11.48 -8.64
C VAL A 13 -11.87 -11.13 -7.57
N VAL A 14 -13.18 -11.34 -7.81
CA VAL A 14 -14.22 -11.09 -6.80
C VAL A 14 -14.06 -11.98 -5.57
N LEU A 15 -13.78 -13.27 -5.77
CA LEU A 15 -13.57 -14.21 -4.66
C LEU A 15 -12.40 -13.80 -3.74
N VAL A 16 -11.39 -13.11 -4.29
CA VAL A 16 -10.25 -12.63 -3.50
C VAL A 16 -10.50 -11.23 -2.95
N SER A 17 -11.00 -10.29 -3.76
CA SER A 17 -11.10 -8.88 -3.39
C SER A 17 -12.23 -8.61 -2.39
N LEU A 18 -13.34 -9.34 -2.48
CA LEU A 18 -14.50 -9.12 -1.61
C LEU A 18 -14.20 -9.47 -0.14
N PRO A 19 -13.62 -10.65 0.20
CA PRO A 19 -13.22 -10.93 1.59
C PRO A 19 -12.19 -9.93 2.12
N LEU A 20 -11.22 -9.54 1.30
CA LEU A 20 -10.21 -8.55 1.69
C LEU A 20 -10.83 -7.20 2.04
N ALA A 21 -11.80 -6.74 1.25
CA ALA A 21 -12.55 -5.52 1.55
C ALA A 21 -13.44 -5.68 2.78
N ALA A 22 -14.06 -6.84 2.96
CA ALA A 22 -14.91 -7.12 4.12
C ALA A 22 -14.13 -7.05 5.44
N VAL A 23 -12.87 -7.50 5.48
CA VAL A 23 -11.98 -7.40 6.65
C VAL A 23 -11.67 -5.94 7.04
N LEU A 24 -11.74 -5.00 6.09
CA LEU A 24 -11.52 -3.58 6.38
C LEU A 24 -12.68 -2.95 7.16
N VAL A 25 -13.89 -3.52 7.10
CA VAL A 25 -15.06 -3.04 7.85
C VAL A 25 -14.89 -3.18 9.37
N PRO A 26 -14.59 -4.37 9.95
CA PRO A 26 -14.30 -4.45 11.37
C PRO A 26 -13.06 -3.65 11.74
N LEU A 27 -12.06 -3.56 10.86
CA LEU A 27 -10.87 -2.73 11.10
C LEU A 27 -11.21 -1.24 11.23
N PHE A 28 -12.12 -0.73 10.39
CA PHE A 28 -12.65 0.63 10.49
C PHE A 28 -13.33 0.87 11.85
N LEU A 29 -14.17 -0.07 12.29
CA LEU A 29 -14.82 0.00 13.59
C LEU A 29 -13.78 -0.04 14.72
N LEU A 30 -12.76 -0.90 14.64
CA LEU A 30 -11.68 -0.97 15.62
C LEU A 30 -10.93 0.36 15.74
N ILE A 31 -10.61 1.03 14.62
CA ILE A 31 -10.01 2.37 14.67
C ILE A 31 -10.92 3.33 15.44
N ILE A 32 -12.22 3.36 15.15
CA ILE A 32 -13.14 4.33 15.76
C ILE A 32 -13.38 4.03 17.25
N PHE A 33 -13.51 2.76 17.63
CA PHE A 33 -13.84 2.39 19.00
C PHE A 33 -12.63 2.28 19.92
N LEU A 34 -11.47 1.83 19.43
CA LEU A 34 -10.27 1.64 20.24
C LEU A 34 -9.33 2.86 20.25
N SER A 35 -9.53 3.86 19.37
CA SER A 35 -8.66 5.05 19.39
C SER A 35 -8.97 6.00 20.54
N ASP A 36 -7.93 6.33 21.31
CA ASP A 36 -7.97 7.33 22.39
C ASP A 36 -8.25 8.76 21.89
N ALA A 37 -8.80 9.59 22.78
CA ALA A 37 -9.13 11.00 22.49
C ALA A 37 -7.92 11.84 22.06
N SER A 38 -6.72 11.50 22.52
CA SER A 38 -5.46 12.14 22.11
C SER A 38 -5.04 11.74 20.69
N SER A 39 -5.22 10.46 20.32
CA SER A 39 -4.91 9.93 18.98
C SER A 39 -5.79 10.56 17.91
N ARG A 40 -7.10 10.73 18.18
CA ARG A 40 -8.07 11.34 17.25
C ARG A 40 -7.78 12.80 16.87
N ARG A 41 -6.92 13.48 17.62
CA ARG A 41 -6.49 14.87 17.33
C ARG A 41 -5.28 14.94 16.40
N THR A 42 -4.69 13.80 16.06
CA THR A 42 -3.51 13.73 15.19
C THR A 42 -3.93 13.62 13.72
N PHE A 43 -3.18 14.25 12.83
CA PHE A 43 -3.40 14.13 11.39
C PHE A 43 -3.28 12.68 10.89
N LEU A 44 -2.41 11.88 11.53
CA LEU A 44 -2.23 10.46 11.24
C LEU A 44 -3.52 9.64 11.43
N PHE A 45 -4.34 9.96 12.43
CA PHE A 45 -5.61 9.27 12.65
C PHE A 45 -6.55 9.43 11.44
N TYR A 46 -6.70 10.65 10.92
CA TYR A 46 -7.56 10.91 9.76
C TYR A 46 -7.05 10.22 8.50
N LEU A 47 -5.73 10.16 8.28
CA LEU A 47 -5.17 9.42 7.15
C LEU A 47 -5.41 7.91 7.27
N ASN A 48 -5.29 7.34 8.47
CA ASN A 48 -5.60 5.93 8.71
C ASN A 48 -7.08 5.62 8.47
N VAL A 49 -7.99 6.52 8.86
CA VAL A 49 -9.42 6.38 8.55
C VAL A 49 -9.64 6.49 7.04
N ALA A 50 -9.03 7.48 6.39
CA ALA A 50 -9.17 7.71 4.94
C ALA A 50 -8.68 6.52 4.12
N ILE A 51 -7.52 5.93 4.46
CA ILE A 51 -6.98 4.78 3.72
C ILE A 51 -7.86 3.54 3.88
N VAL A 52 -8.46 3.31 5.06
CA VAL A 52 -9.41 2.21 5.25
C VAL A 52 -10.67 2.40 4.43
N LEU A 53 -11.24 3.62 4.43
CA LEU A 53 -12.38 3.96 3.58
C LEU A 53 -12.04 3.79 2.10
N LEU A 54 -10.84 4.19 1.68
CA LEU A 54 -10.37 4.01 0.31
C LEU A 54 -10.27 2.53 -0.07
N GLY A 55 -9.78 1.68 0.84
CA GLY A 55 -9.76 0.23 0.63
C GLY A 55 -11.16 -0.40 0.55
N ILE A 56 -12.13 0.08 1.31
CA ILE A 56 -13.54 -0.34 1.21
C ILE A 56 -14.11 0.09 -0.15
N VAL A 57 -13.88 1.34 -0.56
CA VAL A 57 -14.28 1.87 -1.87
C VAL A 57 -13.65 1.06 -3.00
N GLN A 58 -12.36 0.72 -2.89
CA GLN A 58 -11.66 -0.15 -3.83
C GLN A 58 -12.38 -1.51 -3.97
N GLY A 59 -12.79 -2.12 -2.85
CA GLY A 59 -13.56 -3.37 -2.85
C GLY A 59 -14.92 -3.27 -3.51
N ILE A 60 -15.67 -2.19 -3.23
CA ILE A 60 -16.98 -1.93 -3.84
C ILE A 60 -16.83 -1.73 -5.36
N LEU A 61 -15.88 -0.90 -5.79
CA LEU A 61 -15.61 -0.65 -7.20
C LEU A 61 -15.17 -1.92 -7.92
N SER A 62 -14.24 -2.69 -7.33
CA SER A 62 -13.81 -3.99 -7.87
C SER A 62 -15.01 -4.92 -8.06
N THR A 63 -15.81 -5.10 -7.01
CA THR A 63 -17.00 -5.97 -7.06
C THR A 63 -17.98 -5.52 -8.13
N THR A 64 -18.22 -4.22 -8.27
CA THR A 64 -19.14 -3.66 -9.26
C THR A 64 -18.65 -3.90 -10.69
N VAL A 65 -17.37 -3.61 -10.96
CA VAL A 65 -16.75 -3.82 -12.27
C VAL A 65 -16.79 -5.29 -12.67
N TYR A 66 -16.30 -6.18 -11.80
CA TYR A 66 -16.21 -7.60 -12.14
C TYR A 66 -17.56 -8.31 -12.14
N SER A 67 -18.52 -7.91 -11.29
CA SER A 67 -19.89 -8.44 -11.36
C SER A 67 -20.59 -8.02 -12.65
N THR A 68 -20.32 -6.83 -13.17
CA THR A 68 -20.84 -6.40 -14.49
C THR A 68 -20.31 -7.30 -15.59
N ILE A 69 -19.01 -7.63 -15.57
CA ILE A 69 -18.38 -8.54 -16.53
C ILE A 69 -19.00 -9.96 -16.45
N ILE A 70 -19.27 -10.45 -15.24
CA ILE A 70 -19.87 -11.79 -15.03
C ILE A 70 -21.33 -11.83 -15.49
N LEU A 71 -22.15 -10.86 -15.06
CA LEU A 71 -23.59 -10.86 -15.29
C LEU A 71 -23.97 -10.40 -16.70
N ARG A 72 -23.13 -9.58 -17.34
CA ARG A 72 -23.39 -9.00 -18.67
C ARG A 72 -22.10 -9.00 -19.51
N PRO A 73 -21.59 -10.17 -19.91
CA PRO A 73 -20.32 -10.30 -20.62
C PRO A 73 -20.29 -9.61 -22.00
N GLU A 74 -21.46 -9.36 -22.59
CA GLU A 74 -21.59 -8.67 -23.88
C GLU A 74 -21.72 -7.14 -23.75
N ALA A 75 -21.99 -6.63 -22.54
CA ALA A 75 -22.12 -5.20 -22.29
C ALA A 75 -20.77 -4.61 -21.85
N PRO A 76 -20.29 -3.51 -22.46
CA PRO A 76 -19.06 -2.88 -22.01
C PRO A 76 -19.23 -2.30 -20.61
N VAL A 77 -18.20 -2.44 -19.78
CA VAL A 77 -18.11 -1.72 -18.50
C VAL A 77 -17.96 -0.23 -18.80
N SER A 78 -18.64 0.62 -18.03
CA SER A 78 -18.50 2.08 -18.15
C SER A 78 -17.03 2.49 -17.98
N ASP A 79 -16.50 3.26 -18.94
CA ASP A 79 -15.12 3.73 -18.92
C ASP A 79 -14.81 4.58 -17.67
N LEU A 80 -15.75 5.43 -17.26
CA LEU A 80 -15.59 6.26 -16.06
C LEU A 80 -15.49 5.38 -14.81
N LEU A 81 -16.34 4.36 -14.70
CA LEU A 81 -16.32 3.43 -13.56
C LEU A 81 -14.99 2.67 -13.51
N PHE A 82 -14.54 2.18 -14.67
CA PHE A 82 -13.28 1.45 -14.78
C PHE A 82 -12.07 2.33 -14.48
N LEU A 83 -12.01 3.54 -15.02
CA LEU A 83 -10.92 4.48 -14.78
C LEU A 83 -10.87 4.91 -13.30
N THR A 84 -12.03 5.12 -12.67
CA THR A 84 -12.11 5.39 -11.23
C THR A 84 -11.58 4.22 -10.42
N PHE A 85 -11.96 2.98 -10.78
CA PHE A 85 -11.43 1.78 -10.13
C PHE A 85 -9.90 1.68 -10.23
N VAL A 86 -9.36 1.80 -11.44
CA VAL A 86 -7.90 1.74 -11.67
C VAL A 86 -7.19 2.87 -10.92
N GLY A 87 -7.73 4.09 -10.96
CA GLY A 87 -7.18 5.23 -10.23
C GLY A 87 -7.13 4.97 -8.73
N VAL A 88 -8.24 4.52 -8.13
CA VAL A 88 -8.27 4.17 -6.69
C VAL A 88 -7.23 3.10 -6.37
N VAL A 89 -7.11 2.06 -7.19
CA VAL A 89 -6.13 0.98 -7.00
C VAL A 89 -4.69 1.50 -7.04
N LEU A 90 -4.34 2.35 -8.01
CA LEU A 90 -2.97 2.83 -8.18
C LEU A 90 -2.58 3.95 -7.20
N TYR A 91 -3.52 4.80 -6.78
CA TYR A 91 -3.25 5.86 -5.81
C TYR A 91 -3.27 5.37 -4.35
N THR A 92 -3.90 4.22 -4.07
CA THR A 92 -3.96 3.66 -2.70
C THR A 92 -2.56 3.48 -2.08
N PRO A 93 -1.58 2.83 -2.74
CA PRO A 93 -0.21 2.76 -2.26
C PRO A 93 0.41 4.12 -1.93
N ILE A 94 0.23 5.12 -2.78
CA ILE A 94 0.81 6.46 -2.59
C ILE A 94 0.30 7.09 -1.27
N LEU A 95 -0.96 6.85 -0.91
CA LEU A 95 -1.51 7.31 0.36
C LEU A 95 -0.94 6.52 1.56
N VAL A 96 -0.68 5.21 1.40
CA VAL A 96 0.05 4.40 2.38
C VAL A 96 1.44 5.00 2.62
N ASP A 97 2.17 5.38 1.57
CA ASP A 97 3.51 5.94 1.68
C ASP A 97 3.51 7.30 2.36
N CYS A 98 2.51 8.15 2.08
CA CYS A 98 2.29 9.39 2.82
C CYS A 98 2.19 9.14 4.34
N ILE A 99 1.47 8.09 4.76
CA ILE A 99 1.35 7.72 6.18
C ILE A 99 2.71 7.24 6.73
N LEU A 100 3.45 6.44 5.96
CA LEU A 100 4.78 5.96 6.34
C LEU A 100 5.80 7.11 6.48
N ILE A 101 5.78 8.10 5.58
CA ILE A 101 6.62 9.30 5.64
C ILE A 101 6.31 10.11 6.91
N LEU A 102 5.04 10.31 7.21
CA LEU A 102 4.64 11.01 8.44
C LEU A 102 5.09 10.26 9.69
N ARG A 103 4.99 8.93 9.71
CA ARG A 103 5.53 8.10 10.80
C ARG A 103 7.04 8.20 10.91
N LEU A 104 7.74 8.17 9.79
CA LEU A 104 9.20 8.33 9.77
C LEU A 104 9.59 9.71 10.33
N SER A 105 8.82 10.76 10.00
CA SER A 105 9.04 12.10 10.52
C SER A 105 8.85 12.20 12.04
N ALA A 106 7.95 11.39 12.62
CA ALA A 106 7.72 11.29 14.06
C ALA A 106 8.85 10.51 14.77
N VAL A 107 9.44 9.52 14.11
CA VAL A 107 10.61 8.76 14.63
C VAL A 107 11.88 9.61 14.64
N TYR A 108 12.00 10.55 13.71
CA TYR A 108 13.12 11.51 13.60
C TYR A 108 12.64 12.95 13.84
N PRO A 109 12.31 13.31 15.10
CA PRO A 109 11.76 14.62 15.43
C PRO A 109 12.77 15.74 15.13
N SER A 110 12.24 16.90 14.75
CA SER A 110 12.99 18.12 14.40
C SER A 110 13.85 18.64 15.55
N SER A 111 13.44 18.40 16.79
CA SER A 111 14.12 18.89 18.00
C SER A 111 15.40 18.12 18.34
N LEU A 112 15.51 16.86 17.92
CA LEU A 112 16.63 15.97 18.31
C LEU A 112 17.53 15.59 17.13
N THR A 113 17.06 15.75 15.90
CA THR A 113 17.78 15.33 14.70
C THR A 113 18.38 16.54 14.01
N ARG A 114 19.68 16.48 13.66
CA ARG A 114 20.32 17.53 12.86
C ARG A 114 19.54 17.75 11.56
N PRO A 115 19.31 18.99 11.13
CA PRO A 115 18.43 19.30 10.00
C PRO A 115 18.88 18.63 8.70
N LEU A 116 20.20 18.62 8.42
CA LEU A 116 20.76 17.95 7.25
C LEU A 116 20.50 16.43 7.23
N VAL A 117 20.62 15.77 8.38
CA VAL A 117 20.35 14.33 8.51
C VAL A 117 18.87 14.06 8.31
N ARG A 118 18.00 14.91 8.85
CA ARG A 118 16.55 14.80 8.67
C ARG A 118 16.14 14.99 7.22
N ILE A 119 16.72 15.97 6.53
CA ILE A 119 16.52 16.17 5.09
C ILE A 119 16.99 14.95 4.31
N ALA A 120 18.19 14.42 4.59
CA ALA A 120 18.70 13.23 3.92
C ALA A 120 17.83 11.98 4.13
N ILE A 121 17.08 11.91 5.24
CA ILE A 121 16.16 10.81 5.55
C ILE A 121 14.80 10.98 4.86
N LEU A 122 14.23 12.19 4.86
CA LEU A 122 12.86 12.44 4.37
C LEU A 122 12.80 12.80 2.89
N LEU A 123 13.88 13.35 2.32
CA LEU A 123 13.89 13.77 0.93
C LEU A 123 13.71 12.60 -0.05
N PRO A 124 14.41 11.45 0.09
CA PRO A 124 14.23 10.33 -0.82
C PRO A 124 12.78 9.82 -0.95
N PRO A 125 12.04 9.53 0.14
CA PRO A 125 10.65 9.08 0.01
C PRO A 125 9.71 10.18 -0.50
N ILE A 126 9.93 11.46 -0.15
CA ILE A 126 9.11 12.56 -0.69
C ILE A 126 9.26 12.67 -2.22
N LEU A 127 10.49 12.60 -2.73
CA LEU A 127 10.75 12.64 -4.16
C LEU A 127 10.20 11.39 -4.87
N SER A 128 10.34 10.23 -4.25
CA SER A 128 9.83 8.96 -4.74
C SER A 128 8.30 8.99 -4.87
N THR A 129 7.60 9.47 -3.84
CA THR A 129 6.15 9.69 -3.86
C THR A 129 5.74 10.64 -5.00
N ALA A 130 6.45 11.76 -5.20
CA ALA A 130 6.16 12.68 -6.30
C ALA A 130 6.36 12.04 -7.69
N ALA A 131 7.43 11.27 -7.87
CA ALA A 131 7.70 10.53 -9.10
C ALA A 131 6.61 9.49 -9.40
N ARG A 132 6.11 8.82 -8.35
CA ARG A 132 5.02 7.83 -8.46
C ARG A 132 3.69 8.45 -8.84
N ILE A 133 3.34 9.61 -8.28
CA ILE A 133 2.16 10.38 -8.71
C ILE A 133 2.23 10.67 -10.22
N ALA A 134 3.40 11.07 -10.72
CA ALA A 134 3.58 11.29 -12.16
C ALA A 134 3.38 9.99 -12.95
N CYS A 135 4.01 8.88 -12.54
CA CYS A 135 3.86 7.58 -13.20
C CYS A 135 2.39 7.15 -13.28
N VAL A 136 1.68 7.15 -12.15
CA VAL A 136 0.25 6.79 -12.10
C VAL A 136 -0.60 7.72 -12.96
N THR A 137 -0.30 9.03 -12.99
CA THR A 137 -1.02 9.99 -13.83
C THR A 137 -0.82 9.69 -15.32
N PHE A 138 0.41 9.38 -15.75
CA PHE A 138 0.68 8.99 -17.15
C PHE A 138 -0.06 7.71 -17.54
N VAL A 139 -0.07 6.72 -16.65
CA VAL A 139 -0.81 5.47 -16.86
C VAL A 139 -2.31 5.74 -17.05
N LEU A 140 -2.93 6.51 -16.17
CA LEU A 140 -4.35 6.86 -16.29
C LEU A 140 -4.65 7.70 -17.54
N HIS A 141 -3.71 8.56 -17.93
CA HIS A 141 -3.81 9.33 -19.16
C HIS A 141 -3.75 8.44 -20.41
N GLU A 142 -2.90 7.43 -20.46
CA GLU A 142 -2.88 6.46 -21.57
C GLU A 142 -4.22 5.73 -21.70
N TRP A 143 -4.79 5.28 -20.58
CA TRP A 143 -6.12 4.67 -20.54
C TRP A 143 -7.21 5.64 -21.02
N SER A 144 -7.22 6.90 -20.55
CA SER A 144 -8.25 7.87 -20.94
C SER A 144 -8.19 8.24 -22.42
N VAL A 145 -6.99 8.36 -22.99
CA VAL A 145 -6.79 8.58 -24.43
C VAL A 145 -7.35 7.40 -25.24
N LEU A 146 -7.10 6.15 -24.82
CA LEU A 146 -7.65 4.98 -25.51
C LEU A 146 -9.18 4.94 -25.41
N SER A 147 -9.77 5.21 -24.25
CA SER A 147 -11.23 5.30 -24.09
C SER A 147 -11.85 6.39 -24.98
N SER A 148 -11.23 7.57 -25.06
CA SER A 148 -11.68 8.65 -25.96
C SER A 148 -11.64 8.28 -27.45
N ARG A 149 -10.81 7.30 -27.83
CA ARG A 149 -10.72 6.75 -29.18
C ARG A 149 -11.69 5.58 -29.41
N GLY A 150 -12.58 5.31 -28.46
CA GLY A 150 -13.60 4.26 -28.53
C GLY A 150 -13.11 2.86 -28.12
N ALA A 151 -11.91 2.74 -27.54
CA ALA A 151 -11.47 1.46 -26.98
C ALA A 151 -12.26 1.14 -25.71
N THR A 152 -12.81 -0.07 -25.63
CA THR A 152 -13.45 -0.55 -24.40
C THR A 152 -12.41 -0.74 -23.29
N ALA A 153 -12.84 -0.69 -22.03
CA ALA A 153 -11.99 -0.95 -20.87
C ALA A 153 -11.13 -2.23 -21.00
N GLU A 154 -11.69 -3.33 -21.50
CA GLU A 154 -10.95 -4.58 -21.70
C GLU A 154 -9.83 -4.42 -22.74
N VAL A 155 -10.13 -3.80 -23.89
CA VAL A 155 -9.15 -3.56 -24.95
C VAL A 155 -8.05 -2.63 -24.46
N ALA A 156 -8.43 -1.53 -23.81
CA ALA A 156 -7.47 -0.59 -23.23
C ALA A 156 -6.57 -1.29 -22.21
N SER A 157 -7.11 -2.17 -21.36
CA SER A 157 -6.29 -2.94 -20.42
C SER A 157 -5.31 -3.88 -21.07
N ARG A 158 -5.67 -4.54 -22.18
CA ARG A 158 -4.73 -5.40 -22.91
C ARG A 158 -3.60 -4.64 -23.59
N ILE A 159 -3.82 -3.36 -23.90
CA ILE A 159 -2.82 -2.49 -24.53
C ILE A 159 -1.92 -1.85 -23.49
N VAL A 160 -2.50 -1.26 -22.44
CA VAL A 160 -1.74 -0.47 -21.47
C VAL A 160 -1.01 -1.35 -20.46
N TRP A 161 -1.58 -2.50 -20.07
CA TRP A 161 -1.00 -3.32 -19.00
C TRP A 161 0.38 -3.95 -19.32
N PRO A 162 0.59 -4.60 -20.48
CA PRO A 162 1.79 -5.41 -20.67
C PRO A 162 3.04 -4.54 -20.76
N ASN A 163 4.03 -4.83 -19.90
CA ASN A 163 5.35 -4.17 -19.90
C ASN A 163 5.30 -2.62 -19.90
N ASN A 164 4.28 -2.03 -19.28
CA ASN A 164 4.16 -0.58 -19.23
C ASN A 164 5.32 0.03 -18.43
N PRO A 165 6.11 0.94 -19.01
CA PRO A 165 7.28 1.50 -18.34
C PRO A 165 6.89 2.31 -17.10
N PHE A 166 5.74 2.96 -17.09
CA PHE A 166 5.29 3.77 -15.95
C PHE A 166 4.77 2.90 -14.80
N ILE A 167 4.08 1.78 -15.10
CA ILE A 167 3.67 0.81 -14.06
C ILE A 167 4.91 0.15 -13.45
N ILE A 168 5.87 -0.27 -14.28
CA ILE A 168 7.11 -0.87 -13.81
C ILE A 168 7.89 0.13 -12.96
N ALA A 169 8.02 1.38 -13.42
CA ALA A 169 8.70 2.43 -12.66
C ALA A 169 8.01 2.68 -11.31
N ASP A 170 6.68 2.78 -11.27
CA ASP A 170 5.92 2.96 -10.03
C ASP A 170 6.23 1.84 -9.02
N TRP A 171 6.21 0.59 -9.45
CA TRP A 171 6.44 -0.56 -8.57
C TRP A 171 7.90 -0.71 -8.16
N VAL A 172 8.86 -0.35 -9.02
CA VAL A 172 10.29 -0.30 -8.65
C VAL A 172 10.50 0.77 -7.58
N ILE A 173 9.90 1.95 -7.74
CA ILE A 173 10.01 3.03 -6.76
C ILE A 173 9.33 2.61 -5.45
N GLN A 174 8.15 1.98 -5.50
CA GLN A 174 7.48 1.42 -4.33
C GLN A 174 8.35 0.41 -3.58
N LEU A 175 8.98 -0.52 -4.30
CA LEU A 175 9.88 -1.51 -3.73
C LEU A 175 11.07 -0.84 -3.03
N PHE A 176 11.65 0.17 -3.68
CA PHE A 176 12.73 0.96 -3.11
C PHE A 176 12.31 1.67 -1.82
N GLU A 177 11.14 2.34 -1.80
CA GLU A 177 10.64 3.04 -0.61
C GLU A 177 10.41 2.09 0.58
N ASN A 178 9.84 0.91 0.31
CA ASN A 178 9.62 -0.12 1.32
C ASN A 178 10.93 -0.66 1.88
N ALA A 179 11.92 -0.94 1.02
CA ALA A 179 13.24 -1.41 1.42
C ALA A 179 14.03 -0.33 2.19
N TYR A 180 13.97 0.92 1.72
CA TYR A 180 14.61 2.08 2.34
C TYR A 180 14.09 2.31 3.75
N SER A 181 12.76 2.36 3.91
CA SER A 181 12.11 2.54 5.21
C SER A 181 12.49 1.39 6.15
N SER A 182 12.45 0.14 5.66
CA SER A 182 12.92 -1.07 6.35
C SER A 182 14.32 -0.95 6.91
N ALA A 183 15.27 -0.55 6.07
CA ALA A 183 16.66 -0.40 6.46
C ALA A 183 16.83 0.67 7.56
N LEU A 184 16.16 1.82 7.45
CA LEU A 184 16.27 2.90 8.42
C LEU A 184 15.77 2.53 9.81
N PHE A 185 14.65 1.81 9.89
CA PHE A 185 14.09 1.38 11.17
C PHE A 185 14.94 0.31 11.84
N VAL A 186 15.42 -0.68 11.06
CA VAL A 186 16.34 -1.70 11.58
C VAL A 186 17.63 -1.04 12.06
N TYR A 187 18.15 -0.05 11.32
CA TYR A 187 19.30 0.75 11.74
C TYR A 187 19.03 1.47 13.06
N ARG A 188 17.89 2.16 13.18
CA ARG A 188 17.52 2.87 14.41
C ARG A 188 17.33 1.93 15.59
N LEU A 189 16.79 0.73 15.35
CA LEU A 189 16.63 -0.31 16.35
C LEU A 189 17.98 -0.83 16.86
N ARG A 190 18.94 -1.08 15.94
CA ARG A 190 20.31 -1.47 16.29
C ARG A 190 21.03 -0.37 17.07
N ALA A 191 20.90 0.89 16.65
CA ALA A 191 21.48 2.03 17.36
C ALA A 191 20.94 2.17 18.79
N ARG A 192 19.63 1.99 18.98
CA ARG A 192 19.01 1.97 20.32
C ARG A 192 19.46 0.76 21.16
N LYS A 193 19.61 -0.43 20.56
CA LYS A 193 20.14 -1.62 21.25
C LYS A 193 21.59 -1.40 21.71
N ALA A 194 22.44 -0.83 20.86
CA ALA A 194 23.82 -0.50 21.21
C ALA A 194 23.90 0.50 22.37
N PHE A 195 23.09 1.57 22.32
CA PHE A 195 23.00 2.55 23.41
C PHE A 195 22.46 1.95 24.71
N SER A 196 21.37 1.18 24.63
CA SER A 196 20.76 0.50 25.77
C SER A 196 21.71 -0.52 26.39
N SER A 197 22.42 -1.33 25.60
CA SER A 197 23.39 -2.31 26.09
C SER A 197 24.57 -1.68 26.86
N ARG A 198 24.99 -0.46 26.48
CA ARG A 198 25.99 0.31 27.23
C ARG A 198 25.44 0.80 28.58
N MET A 199 24.21 1.30 28.59
CA MET A 199 23.55 1.81 29.81
C MET A 199 23.11 0.67 30.77
N TYR A 200 22.74 -0.49 30.24
CA TYR A 200 22.29 -1.65 31.01
C TYR A 200 23.43 -2.37 31.73
N ARG A 201 24.66 -2.28 31.21
CA ARG A 201 25.85 -2.79 31.88
C ARG A 201 26.08 -2.11 33.25
N GLU A 202 25.46 -0.94 33.50
CA GLU A 202 25.55 -0.21 34.76
C GLU A 202 24.36 -0.38 35.73
N ARG A 203 23.17 -0.83 35.27
CA ARG A 203 21.99 -1.02 36.16
C ARG A 203 21.16 -2.23 35.77
N ALA A 204 21.46 -3.37 36.38
CA ALA A 204 20.65 -4.58 36.26
C ALA A 204 19.39 -4.48 37.13
N CYS A 205 18.23 -4.26 36.51
CA CYS A 205 16.93 -4.51 37.13
C CYS A 205 16.03 -5.25 36.12
N GLU A 206 15.46 -6.38 36.54
CA GLU A 206 14.63 -7.30 35.73
C GLU A 206 13.38 -6.63 35.14
N ALA A 207 12.79 -5.65 35.83
CA ALA A 207 11.58 -4.96 35.37
C ALA A 207 11.82 -4.17 34.06
N SER A 208 13.02 -3.64 33.86
CA SER A 208 13.37 -2.88 32.66
C SER A 208 13.64 -3.79 31.44
N LEU A 209 14.00 -5.06 31.65
CA LEU A 209 14.24 -6.04 30.58
C LEU A 209 12.91 -6.50 29.96
N LYS A 210 11.89 -6.75 30.80
CA LYS A 210 10.53 -7.05 30.34
C LYS A 210 9.93 -5.89 29.55
N SER A 211 10.09 -4.65 30.02
CA SER A 211 9.63 -3.44 29.32
C SER A 211 10.32 -3.26 27.95
N PHE A 212 11.63 -3.53 27.88
CA PHE A 212 12.38 -3.47 26.63
C PHE A 212 11.94 -4.54 25.63
N ALA A 213 11.78 -5.79 26.07
CA ALA A 213 11.34 -6.90 25.22
C ALA A 213 9.94 -6.65 24.63
N THR A 214 9.00 -6.12 25.41
CA THR A 214 7.65 -5.75 24.92
C THR A 214 7.72 -4.65 23.87
N ARG A 215 8.54 -3.61 24.08
CA ARG A 215 8.75 -2.55 23.08
C ARG A 215 9.41 -3.06 21.81
N LEU A 216 10.42 -3.92 21.94
CA LEU A 216 11.10 -4.56 20.80
C LEU A 216 10.13 -5.43 19.98
N ARG A 217 9.27 -6.18 20.66
CA ARG A 217 8.25 -7.02 20.02
C ARG A 217 7.22 -6.19 19.26
N ALA A 218 6.73 -5.08 19.85
CA ALA A 218 5.82 -4.16 19.16
C ALA A 218 6.48 -3.54 17.90
N VAL A 219 7.71 -3.06 18.04
CA VAL A 219 8.53 -2.52 16.94
C VAL A 219 8.76 -3.56 15.83
N PHE A 220 9.01 -4.82 16.18
CA PHE A 220 9.18 -5.91 15.22
C PHE A 220 7.89 -6.20 14.45
N TYR A 221 6.74 -6.31 15.14
CA TYR A 221 5.45 -6.47 14.46
C TYR A 221 5.16 -5.29 13.52
N ILE A 222 5.48 -4.06 13.95
CA ILE A 222 5.32 -2.88 13.11
C ILE A 222 6.14 -2.97 11.82
N ALA A 223 7.40 -3.41 11.92
CA ALA A 223 8.27 -3.56 10.75
C ALA A 223 7.82 -4.68 9.81
N VAL A 224 7.40 -5.83 10.36
CA VAL A 224 6.94 -6.96 9.55
C VAL A 224 5.63 -6.63 8.82
N CYS A 225 4.66 -6.05 9.52
CA CYS A 225 3.34 -5.75 8.97
C CYS A 225 3.38 -4.60 7.95
N ASN A 226 4.15 -3.54 8.22
CA ASN A 226 4.19 -2.42 7.29
C ASN A 226 5.05 -2.69 6.06
N TRP A 227 6.10 -3.51 6.17
CA TRP A 227 7.16 -3.48 5.15
C TRP A 227 7.57 -4.84 4.62
N VAL A 228 7.69 -5.89 5.44
CA VAL A 228 8.14 -7.21 4.93
C VAL A 228 7.11 -7.80 3.97
N PHE A 229 5.83 -7.84 4.37
CA PHE A 229 4.78 -8.38 3.50
C PHE A 229 4.57 -7.55 2.23
N PRO A 230 4.42 -6.21 2.29
CA PRO A 230 4.31 -5.40 1.08
C PRO A 230 5.53 -5.49 0.17
N THR A 231 6.75 -5.57 0.72
CA THR A 231 7.98 -5.75 -0.09
C THR A 231 7.94 -7.05 -0.87
N LEU A 232 7.60 -8.17 -0.23
CA LEU A 232 7.52 -9.47 -0.90
C LEU A 232 6.46 -9.47 -2.00
N LEU A 233 5.29 -8.87 -1.73
CA LEU A 233 4.22 -8.74 -2.72
C LEU A 233 4.62 -7.84 -3.88
N SER A 234 5.31 -6.72 -3.64
CA SER A 234 5.85 -5.85 -4.69
C SER A 234 6.92 -6.55 -5.54
N ILE A 235 7.77 -7.40 -4.94
CA ILE A 235 8.72 -8.24 -5.71
C ILE A 235 7.96 -9.20 -6.61
N MET A 236 6.92 -9.87 -6.09
CA MET A 236 6.09 -10.78 -6.90
C MET A 236 5.41 -10.03 -8.06
N GLN A 237 4.85 -8.85 -7.81
CA GLN A 237 4.24 -8.00 -8.84
C GLN A 237 5.23 -7.66 -9.96
N LEU A 238 6.44 -7.21 -9.60
CA LEU A 238 7.51 -6.93 -10.56
C LEU A 238 7.93 -8.16 -11.35
N PHE A 239 8.07 -9.30 -10.68
CA PHE A 239 8.41 -10.56 -11.36
C PHE A 239 7.38 -10.91 -12.43
N TYR A 240 6.09 -10.87 -12.08
CA TYR A 240 5.01 -11.21 -13.02
C TYR A 240 4.93 -10.23 -14.18
N ILE A 241 4.93 -8.91 -13.95
CA ILE A 241 4.79 -7.96 -15.07
C ILE A 241 5.96 -8.03 -16.07
N LEU A 242 7.16 -8.42 -15.62
CA LEU A 242 8.34 -8.54 -16.48
C LEU A 242 8.45 -9.88 -17.22
N HIS A 243 7.95 -10.99 -16.65
CA HIS A 243 8.13 -12.33 -17.22
C HIS A 243 6.86 -12.89 -17.86
N ASP A 244 5.70 -12.65 -17.26
CA ASP A 244 4.40 -13.11 -17.73
C ASP A 244 3.33 -12.08 -17.34
N PRO A 245 3.11 -11.04 -18.19
CA PRO A 245 2.25 -9.89 -17.88
C PRO A 245 0.76 -10.26 -17.94
N SER A 246 0.37 -11.33 -17.27
CA SER A 246 -1.01 -11.74 -17.11
C SER A 246 -1.76 -10.71 -16.27
N LEU A 247 -2.76 -10.07 -16.88
CA LEU A 247 -3.63 -9.09 -16.22
C LEU A 247 -4.35 -9.71 -15.01
N ARG A 248 -4.68 -11.01 -15.08
CA ARG A 248 -5.35 -11.75 -14.00
C ARG A 248 -4.49 -11.81 -12.75
N LEU A 249 -3.30 -12.40 -12.82
CA LEU A 249 -2.47 -12.62 -11.63
C LEU A 249 -1.94 -11.30 -11.09
N GLY A 250 -1.48 -10.40 -11.96
CA GLY A 250 -0.99 -9.11 -11.50
C GLY A 250 -2.10 -8.24 -10.90
N GLY A 251 -3.31 -8.24 -11.48
CA GLY A 251 -4.47 -7.55 -10.89
C GLY A 251 -4.82 -8.07 -9.49
N ILE A 252 -4.83 -9.39 -9.30
CA ILE A 252 -5.05 -10.01 -7.97
C ILE A 252 -3.95 -9.60 -6.99
N LEU A 253 -2.68 -9.69 -7.41
CA LEU A 253 -1.54 -9.32 -6.57
C LEU A 253 -1.57 -7.86 -6.15
N ILE A 254 -2.03 -6.93 -7.01
CA ILE A 254 -2.21 -5.52 -6.64
C ILE A 254 -3.27 -5.35 -5.56
N LEU A 255 -4.43 -5.98 -5.74
CA LEU A 255 -5.51 -5.87 -4.75
C LEU A 255 -5.09 -6.44 -3.40
N VAL A 256 -4.40 -7.60 -3.40
CA VAL A 256 -3.83 -8.21 -2.18
C VAL A 256 -2.78 -7.30 -1.55
N ASN A 257 -1.84 -6.76 -2.33
CA ASN A 257 -0.79 -5.88 -1.80
C ASN A 257 -1.37 -4.60 -1.18
N ASN A 258 -2.37 -4.00 -1.84
CA ASN A 258 -3.08 -2.85 -1.30
C ASN A 258 -3.73 -3.19 0.03
N SER A 259 -4.54 -4.25 0.10
CA SER A 259 -5.21 -4.66 1.34
C SER A 259 -4.22 -4.96 2.46
N VAL A 260 -3.13 -5.68 2.19
CA VAL A 260 -2.08 -5.98 3.17
C VAL A 260 -1.39 -4.70 3.65
N SER A 261 -1.11 -3.75 2.76
CA SER A 261 -0.49 -2.48 3.09
C SER A 261 -1.39 -1.60 3.99
N ILE A 262 -2.69 -1.55 3.68
CA ILE A 262 -3.69 -0.84 4.50
C ILE A 262 -3.77 -1.46 5.88
N VAL A 263 -3.95 -2.78 5.95
CA VAL A 263 -4.00 -3.55 7.20
C VAL A 263 -2.72 -3.31 8.01
N GLY A 264 -1.56 -3.43 7.38
CA GLY A 264 -0.27 -3.22 8.02
C GLY A 264 -0.18 -1.85 8.67
N VAL A 265 -0.45 -0.80 7.90
CA VAL A 265 -0.40 0.58 8.40
C VAL A 265 -1.37 0.77 9.56
N VAL A 266 -2.63 0.34 9.44
CA VAL A 266 -3.63 0.55 10.49
C VAL A 266 -3.30 -0.23 11.76
N PHE A 267 -2.97 -1.52 11.66
CA PHE A 267 -2.65 -2.36 12.82
C PHE A 267 -1.45 -1.85 13.62
N CYS A 268 -0.54 -1.10 12.99
CA CYS A 268 0.56 -0.46 13.70
C CYS A 268 0.15 0.79 14.50
N THR A 269 -1.08 1.27 14.31
CA THR A 269 -1.63 2.44 15.02
C THR A 269 -2.43 2.04 16.26
N ILE A 270 -3.17 0.94 16.17
CA ILE A 270 -4.02 0.38 17.24
C ILE A 270 -3.13 -0.38 18.22
#